data_AF-A0A6I5C8W2-F1
#
_entry.id   AF-A0A6I5C8W2-F1
#
_cell.length_a   1.000
_cell.length_b   1.000
_cell.length_c   1.000
_cell.angle_alpha   90.00
_cell.angle_beta   90.00
_cell.angle_gamma   90.00
#
_symmetry.space_group_name_H-M   'P 1'
#
loop_
_entity.id
_entity.type
_entity.pdbx_description
1 polymer ?
#
loop_
_entity_poly.entity_id
_entity_poly.type
_entity_poly.pdbx_seq_one_letter_code
_entity_poly.pdbx_strand_id
1 'polypeptide(L)'
;GPYRLLTSLTGEAAHDAAVAPLLSPAHQELARTAEVYLDCAGQAGRTAAELGVHRQTLYYRLSRVEQLTGLDLDDGEDRLLLHMALKAARL
;
A
#
# COMPACT_ATOMS: atom_id res chain seq x y z
N GLY A 1 -7.63 9.21 -5.49
CA GLY A 1 -7.78 10.05 -4.27
C GLY A 1 -8.71 9.34 -3.29
N PRO A 2 -8.35 9.21 -2.00
CA PRO A 2 -8.99 8.36 -0.99
C PRO A 2 -10.45 8.69 -0.73
N TYR A 3 -10.83 9.97 -0.79
CA TYR A 3 -12.22 10.38 -0.60
C TYR A 3 -13.14 9.87 -1.72
N ARG A 4 -12.61 9.63 -2.93
CA ARG A 4 -13.34 8.98 -4.03
C ARG A 4 -13.63 7.51 -3.71
N LEU A 5 -12.71 6.80 -3.04
CA LEU A 5 -12.92 5.41 -2.62
C LEU A 5 -13.96 5.32 -1.50
N LEU A 6 -13.89 6.23 -0.52
CA LEU A 6 -14.87 6.28 0.58
C LEU A 6 -16.29 6.55 0.09
N THR A 7 -16.43 7.41 -0.92
CA THR A 7 -17.75 7.76 -1.50
C THR A 7 -18.28 6.71 -2.47
N SER A 8 -17.44 5.78 -2.95
CA SER A 8 -17.84 4.71 -3.87
C SER A 8 -18.09 3.35 -3.19
N LEU A 9 -17.92 3.25 -1.87
CA LEU A 9 -18.25 2.05 -1.06
C LEU A 9 -19.74 1.62 -1.09
N THR A 10 -20.57 2.26 -1.92
CA THR A 10 -21.85 1.69 -2.36
C THR A 10 -21.61 0.58 -3.39
N GLY A 11 -21.47 -0.65 -2.90
CA GLY A 11 -21.82 -1.88 -3.61
C GLY A 11 -20.72 -2.53 -4.46
N GLU A 12 -19.98 -1.79 -5.28
CA GLU A 12 -18.96 -2.37 -6.19
C GLU A 12 -17.82 -1.38 -6.49
N ALA A 13 -17.07 -0.95 -5.48
CA ALA A 13 -15.89 -0.12 -5.70
C ALA A 13 -14.88 -0.33 -4.56
N ALA A 14 -13.57 -0.23 -4.75
CA ALA A 14 -12.91 0.59 -5.73
C ALA A 14 -11.44 0.17 -5.84
N HIS A 15 -11.06 -0.40 -6.98
CA HIS A 15 -9.66 -0.48 -7.34
C HIS A 15 -9.29 0.88 -7.94
N ASP A 16 -8.65 1.76 -7.16
CA ASP A 16 -8.06 2.96 -7.75
C ASP A 16 -7.06 2.52 -8.82
N ALA A 17 -7.11 3.14 -9.99
CA ALA A 17 -6.23 2.82 -11.11
C ALA A 17 -4.75 2.91 -10.72
N ALA A 18 -4.42 3.77 -9.76
CA ALA A 18 -3.08 3.89 -9.19
C ALA A 18 -2.63 2.62 -8.45
N VAL A 19 -3.53 1.92 -7.73
CA VAL A 19 -3.17 0.76 -6.89
C VAL A 19 -3.32 -0.56 -7.65
N ALA A 20 -4.09 -0.58 -8.75
CA ALA A 20 -4.32 -1.78 -9.55
C ALA A 20 -3.03 -2.54 -9.97
N PRO A 21 -1.93 -1.88 -10.40
CA PRO A 21 -0.68 -2.60 -10.72
C PRO A 21 -0.13 -3.38 -9.52
N LEU A 22 -0.14 -2.78 -8.33
CA LEU A 22 0.39 -3.38 -7.10
C LEU A 22 -0.39 -4.62 -6.67
N LEU A 23 -1.68 -4.68 -7.00
CA LEU A 23 -2.58 -5.80 -6.65
C LEU A 23 -2.43 -7.01 -7.57
N SER A 24 -1.62 -6.91 -8.62
CA SER A 24 -1.34 -8.06 -9.48
C SER A 24 -0.55 -9.16 -8.74
N PRO A 25 -0.73 -10.45 -9.09
CA PRO A 25 0.01 -11.55 -8.46
C PRO A 25 1.54 -11.40 -8.55
N ALA A 26 2.04 -10.71 -9.57
CA ALA A 26 3.47 -10.44 -9.76
C ALA A 26 4.06 -9.51 -8.68
N HIS A 27 3.22 -8.77 -7.95
CA HIS A 27 3.65 -7.78 -6.97
C HIS A 27 3.12 -8.09 -5.56
N GLN A 28 2.69 -9.33 -5.30
CA GLN A 28 2.15 -9.76 -4.02
C GLN A 28 3.09 -9.47 -2.83
N GLU A 29 4.40 -9.62 -3.01
CA GLU A 29 5.37 -9.30 -1.96
C GLU A 29 5.47 -7.80 -1.67
N LEU A 30 5.36 -6.95 -2.70
CA LEU A 30 5.34 -5.50 -2.57
C LEU A 30 4.03 -5.04 -1.92
N ALA A 31 2.90 -5.61 -2.33
CA ALA A 31 1.60 -5.37 -1.70
C ALA A 31 1.62 -5.72 -0.20
N ARG A 32 2.15 -6.91 0.16
CA ARG A 32 2.33 -7.32 1.55
C ARG A 32 3.24 -6.36 2.31
N THR A 33 4.34 -5.92 1.70
CA THR A 33 5.28 -5.00 2.33
C THR A 33 4.63 -3.65 2.62
N ALA A 34 3.88 -3.10 1.66
CA ALA A 34 3.12 -1.87 1.83
C ALA A 34 2.02 -2.01 2.90
N GLU A 35 1.27 -3.12 2.90
CA GLU A 35 0.23 -3.36 3.91
C GLU A 35 0.82 -3.39 5.32
N VAL A 36 1.89 -4.15 5.56
CA VAL A 36 2.54 -4.22 6.87
C VAL A 36 3.16 -2.88 7.26
N TYR A 37 3.69 -2.12 6.30
CA TYR A 37 4.20 -0.77 6.56
C TYR A 37 3.12 0.17 7.07
N LEU A 38 1.96 0.16 6.42
CA LEU A 38 0.81 1.00 6.77
C LEU A 38 0.13 0.52 8.07
N ASP A 39 0.03 -0.80 8.30
CA ASP A 39 -0.43 -1.39 9.56
C ASP A 39 0.50 -1.02 10.74
N CYS A 40 1.80 -0.83 10.47
CA CYS A 40 2.77 -0.33 11.45
C CYS A 40 2.78 1.21 11.57
N ALA A 41 1.80 1.91 11.00
CA ALA A 41 1.69 3.36 10.98
C ALA A 41 2.94 4.06 10.37
N GLY A 42 3.53 3.46 9.34
CA GLY A 42 4.71 3.99 8.65
C GLY A 42 6.04 3.81 9.40
N GLN A 43 6.05 3.08 10.52
CA GLN A 43 7.26 2.89 11.33
C GLN A 43 8.18 1.82 10.71
N ALA A 44 9.11 2.25 9.85
CA ALA A 44 10.02 1.36 9.12
C ALA A 44 10.78 0.35 10.01
N GLY A 45 11.16 0.75 11.23
CA GLY A 45 11.81 -0.16 12.18
C GLY A 45 10.92 -1.33 12.61
N ARG A 46 9.64 -1.07 12.89
CA ARG A 46 8.65 -2.10 13.26
C ARG A 46 8.29 -2.94 12.06
N THR A 47 8.07 -2.32 10.90
CA THR A 47 7.77 -3.02 9.64
C THR A 47 8.88 -4.00 9.26
N ALA A 48 10.15 -3.58 9.34
CA ALA A 48 11.29 -4.44 9.01
C ALA A 48 11.38 -5.66 9.94
N ALA A 49 11.13 -5.46 11.24
CA ALA A 49 11.08 -6.55 12.22
C ALA A 49 9.93 -7.52 11.94
N GLU A 50 8.72 -7.01 11.68
CA GLU A 50 7.54 -7.82 11.36
C GLU A 50 7.71 -8.64 10.07
N LEU A 51 8.36 -8.06 9.06
CA LEU A 51 8.63 -8.73 7.79
C LEU A 51 9.86 -9.65 7.83
N GLY A 52 10.68 -9.59 8.89
CA GLY A 52 11.94 -10.33 8.97
C GLY A 52 12.99 -9.89 7.95
N VAL A 53 12.98 -8.62 7.53
CA VAL A 53 13.89 -8.08 6.51
C VAL A 53 14.78 -6.98 7.06
N HIS A 54 15.89 -6.71 6.37
CA HIS A 54 16.72 -5.56 6.68
C HIS A 54 16.03 -4.24 6.28
N ARG A 55 16.30 -3.15 7.01
CA ARG A 55 15.72 -1.82 6.71
C ARG A 55 16.00 -1.35 5.28
N GLN A 56 17.19 -1.63 4.76
CA GLN A 56 17.53 -1.29 3.37
C GLN A 56 16.63 -2.01 2.35
N THR A 57 16.34 -3.29 2.60
CA THR A 57 15.44 -4.08 1.77
C THR A 57 14.02 -3.55 1.84
N LEU A 58 13.58 -3.14 3.03
CA LEU A 58 12.28 -2.48 3.20
C LEU A 58 12.20 -1.20 2.37
N TYR A 59 13.15 -0.28 2.50
CA TYR A 59 13.14 0.98 1.74
C TYR A 59 13.17 0.75 0.23
N TYR A 60 13.94 -0.24 -0.24
CA TYR A 60 13.93 -0.63 -1.65
C TYR A 60 12.53 -1.06 -2.12
N ARG A 61 11.83 -1.87 -1.32
CA ARG A 61 10.47 -2.32 -1.65
C ARG A 61 9.47 -1.18 -1.62
N LEU A 62 9.53 -0.30 -0.63
CA LEU A 62 8.66 0.87 -0.52
C LEU A 62 8.85 1.84 -1.70
N SER A 63 10.10 2.13 -2.05
CA SER A 63 10.40 2.93 -3.25
C SER A 63 9.84 2.29 -4.53
N ARG A 64 9.88 0.95 -4.63
CA ARG A 64 9.30 0.24 -5.77
C ARG A 64 7.77 0.28 -5.77
N VAL A 65 7.13 0.32 -4.60
CA VAL A 65 5.70 0.54 -4.47
C VAL A 65 5.33 1.92 -5.01
N GLU A 66 6.02 2.97 -4.56
CA GLU A 66 5.82 4.36 -5.03
C GLU A 66 5.99 4.48 -6.55
N GLN A 67 7.01 3.82 -7.12
CA GLN A 67 7.24 3.79 -8.56
C GLN A 67 6.11 3.09 -9.34
N LEU A 68 5.55 2.01 -8.79
CA LEU A 68 4.51 1.23 -9.45
C LEU A 68 3.14 1.92 -9.39
N THR A 69 2.85 2.60 -8.29
CA THR A 69 1.54 3.21 -8.04
C THR A 69 1.49 4.69 -8.38
N GLY A 70 2.65 5.36 -8.43
CA GLY A 70 2.76 6.81 -8.54
C GLY A 70 2.35 7.55 -7.27
N LEU A 71 2.18 6.84 -6.15
CA LEU A 71 1.80 7.40 -4.86
C LEU A 71 3.05 7.80 -4.07
N ASP A 72 2.91 8.84 -3.25
CA ASP A 72 3.92 9.29 -2.29
C ASP A 72 3.59 8.75 -0.89
N LEU A 73 4.47 7.93 -0.31
CA LEU A 73 4.25 7.37 1.03
C LEU A 73 4.54 8.35 2.16
N ASP A 74 5.16 9.50 1.87
CA ASP A 74 5.27 10.60 2.83
C ASP A 74 3.97 11.43 2.89
N ASP A 75 3.14 11.39 1.85
CA ASP A 75 1.82 12.02 1.82
C ASP A 75 0.74 11.21 2.55
N GLY A 76 -0.08 11.89 3.34
CA GLY A 76 -1.11 11.24 4.16
C GLY A 76 -2.32 10.76 3.37
N GLU A 77 -2.67 11.46 2.30
CA GLU A 77 -3.81 11.15 1.44
C GLU A 77 -3.50 9.89 0.61
N ASP A 78 -2.29 9.81 0.07
CA ASP A 78 -1.79 8.67 -0.69
C ASP A 78 -1.61 7.41 0.17
N ARG A 79 -1.07 7.54 1.40
CA ARG A 79 -1.04 6.43 2.35
C ARG A 79 -2.42 5.89 2.66
N LEU A 80 -3.40 6.77 2.90
CA LEU A 80 -4.77 6.37 3.21
C LEU A 80 -5.42 5.63 2.03
N LEU A 81 -5.24 6.16 0.81
CA LEU A 81 -5.71 5.52 -0.42
C LEU A 81 -5.15 4.11 -0.54
N LEU A 82 -3.83 3.97 -0.43
CA LEU A 82 -3.14 2.71 -0.57
C LEU A 82 -3.59 1.70 0.49
N HIS A 83 -3.71 2.14 1.75
CA HIS A 83 -4.12 1.27 2.85
C HIS A 83 -5.53 0.72 2.66
N MET A 84 -6.48 1.59 2.29
CA MET A 84 -7.86 1.18 2.03
C MET A 84 -7.94 0.22 0.84
N ALA A 85 -7.25 0.50 -0.26
CA ALA A 85 -7.25 -0.35 -1.45
C ALA A 85 -6.68 -1.75 -1.15
N LEU A 86 -5.59 -1.84 -0.37
CA LEU A 86 -5.00 -3.12 0.06
C LEU A 86 -5.94 -3.91 0.97
N LYS A 87 -6.65 -3.25 1.90
CA LYS A 87 -7.63 -3.92 2.77
C LYS A 87 -8.86 -4.39 2.00
N ALA A 88 -9.35 -3.57 1.07
CA ALA A 88 -10.49 -3.92 0.23
C ALA A 88 -10.21 -5.13 -0.67
N ALA A 89 -9.00 -5.24 -1.23
CA ALA A 89 -8.59 -6.37 -2.08
C ALA A 89 -8.44 -7.71 -1.33
N ARG A 90 -8.47 -7.69 0.02
CA ARG A 90 -8.35 -8.88 0.88
C ARG A 90 -9.71 -9.45 1.30
N LEU A 91 -10.78 -8.67 1.17
CA LEU A 91 -12.16 -9.04 1.48
C LEU A 91 -12.80 -9.73 0.27
#